data_AF-A0A833LJ96-F1
#
_entry.id   AF-A0A833LJ96-F1
#
_cell.length_a   1.000
_cell.length_b   1.000
_cell.length_c   1.000
_cell.angle_alpha   90.00
_cell.angle_beta   90.00
_cell.angle_gamma   90.00
#
_symmetry.space_group_name_H-M   'P 1'
#
loop_
_entity.id
_entity.type
_entity.pdbx_description
1 polymer ?
#
loop_
_entity_poly.entity_id
_entity_poly.type
_entity_poly.pdbx_seq_one_letter_code
_entity_poly.pdbx_strand_id
1 'polypeptide(L)'
;MRRIDMWLGEAKTPEAMRLYAIGDVHGCDGLLADAHDAIAADLAARPAADHRIIHVGDYVDRGPDSAGVVERLVRLRGSDPRIVCLRGNHDALMEDF
;
A
#
# COMPACT_ATOMS: atom_id res chain seq x y z
N MET A 1 -3.15 -32.18 0.87
CA MET A 1 -3.27 -30.72 1.07
C MET A 1 -4.66 -30.31 0.62
N ARG A 2 -5.58 -29.98 1.54
CA ARG A 2 -6.96 -29.62 1.19
C ARG A 2 -6.97 -28.16 0.71
N ARG A 3 -7.27 -27.96 -0.57
CA ARG A 3 -7.53 -26.63 -1.14
C ARG A 3 -8.85 -26.15 -0.56
N ILE A 4 -8.83 -25.07 0.23
CA ILE A 4 -10.05 -24.43 0.69
C ILE A 4 -10.50 -23.55 -0.48
N ASP A 5 -11.47 -24.03 -1.25
CA ASP A 5 -12.14 -23.24 -2.27
C ASP A 5 -13.12 -22.27 -1.57
N MET A 6 -12.59 -21.20 -0.96
CA MET A 6 -13.37 -20.15 -0.30
C MET A 6 -13.63 -19.03 -1.30
N TRP A 7 -14.78 -19.08 -1.98
CA TRP A 7 -15.24 -17.98 -2.81
C TRP A 7 -15.90 -16.92 -1.90
N LEU A 8 -15.26 -15.76 -1.77
CA LEU A 8 -15.72 -14.65 -0.92
C LEU A 8 -16.72 -13.71 -1.64
N GLY A 9 -17.16 -14.07 -2.84
CA GLY A 9 -17.98 -13.21 -3.70
C GLY A 9 -17.16 -12.22 -4.53
N GLU A 10 -17.86 -11.29 -5.19
CA GLU A 10 -17.23 -10.14 -5.86
C GLU A 10 -16.86 -9.07 -4.83
N ALA A 11 -15.58 -8.70 -4.77
CA ALA A 11 -15.13 -7.57 -3.97
C ALA A 11 -15.59 -6.25 -4.61
N LYS A 12 -16.24 -5.39 -3.82
CA LYS A 12 -16.64 -4.03 -4.21
C LYS A 12 -16.29 -3.06 -3.10
N THR A 13 -15.95 -1.84 -3.47
CA THR A 13 -15.81 -0.75 -2.52
C THR A 13 -17.18 -0.27 -2.06
N PRO A 14 -17.28 0.41 -0.90
CA PRO A 14 -18.41 1.28 -0.63
C PRO A 14 -18.64 2.26 -1.77
N GLU A 15 -19.89 2.67 -1.94
CA GLU A 15 -20.28 3.66 -2.94
C GLU A 15 -19.47 4.95 -2.78
N ALA A 16 -19.06 5.57 -3.89
CA ALA A 16 -18.29 6.82 -3.93
C ALA A 16 -16.91 6.82 -3.23
N MET A 17 -16.36 5.66 -2.85
CA MET A 17 -14.98 5.54 -2.37
C MET A 17 -13.99 5.39 -3.54
N ARG A 18 -12.90 6.16 -3.52
CA ARG A 18 -11.78 5.98 -4.46
C ARG A 18 -10.68 5.12 -3.86
N LEU A 19 -10.13 4.18 -4.64
CA LEU A 19 -8.95 3.41 -4.25
C LEU A 19 -7.74 3.81 -5.06
N TYR A 20 -6.61 3.92 -4.38
CA TYR A 20 -5.29 3.94 -4.98
C TYR A 20 -4.56 2.69 -4.53
N ALA A 21 -3.96 1.96 -5.47
CA ALA A 21 -3.13 0.80 -5.18
C ALA A 21 -1.69 1.11 -5.59
N ILE A 22 -0.76 1.00 -4.64
CA ILE A 22 0.68 1.11 -4.86
C ILE A 22 1.24 -0.30 -4.82
N GLY A 23 1.84 -0.74 -5.93
CA GLY A 23 2.49 -2.05 -6.05
C GLY A 23 3.82 -2.13 -5.32
N ASP A 24 4.63 -3.11 -5.68
CA ASP A 24 5.91 -3.45 -5.05
C ASP A 24 6.84 -2.22 -4.99
N VAL A 25 7.37 -1.93 -3.80
CA VAL A 25 8.21 -0.75 -3.57
C VAL A 25 9.69 -1.12 -3.62
N HIS A 26 10.06 -2.30 -3.13
CA HIS A 26 11.43 -2.82 -3.16
C HIS A 26 12.49 -1.78 -2.80
N GLY A 27 12.39 -1.14 -1.63
CA GLY A 27 13.38 -0.17 -1.14
C GLY A 27 13.51 1.12 -1.94
N CYS A 28 12.56 1.46 -2.81
CA CYS A 28 12.62 2.66 -3.64
C CYS A 28 11.84 3.83 -3.02
N ASP A 29 12.32 4.40 -1.90
CA ASP A 29 11.62 5.48 -1.18
C ASP A 29 11.27 6.69 -2.05
N GLY A 30 12.17 7.09 -2.95
CA GLY A 30 11.90 8.20 -3.87
C GLY A 30 10.68 7.96 -4.76
N LEU A 31 10.57 6.78 -5.37
CA LEU A 31 9.40 6.42 -6.19
C LEU A 31 8.13 6.28 -5.35
N LEU A 32 8.26 5.81 -4.12
CA LEU A 32 7.15 5.78 -3.18
C LEU A 32 6.66 7.20 -2.85
N ALA A 33 7.57 8.14 -2.62
CA ALA A 33 7.24 9.54 -2.40
C ALA A 33 6.51 10.14 -3.62
N ASP A 34 7.05 9.93 -4.83
CA ASP A 34 6.45 10.42 -6.08
C ASP A 34 5.02 9.88 -6.28
N ALA A 35 4.79 8.60 -5.94
CA ALA A 35 3.46 7.99 -6.01
C ALA A 35 2.47 8.65 -5.03
N HIS A 36 2.91 8.96 -3.80
CA HIS A 36 2.08 9.68 -2.82
C HIS A 36 1.76 11.11 -3.28
N ASP A 37 2.73 11.81 -3.85
CA ASP A 37 2.53 13.16 -4.38
C ASP A 37 1.53 13.16 -5.56
N ALA A 38 1.62 12.18 -6.45
CA ALA A 38 0.66 12.01 -7.55
C ALA A 38 -0.76 11.74 -7.04
N ILE A 39 -0.91 10.92 -6.00
CA ILE A 39 -2.21 10.65 -5.36
C ILE A 39 -2.77 11.92 -4.70
N ALA A 40 -1.93 12.66 -3.97
CA ALA A 40 -2.32 13.91 -3.31
C ALA A 40 -2.78 14.96 -4.34
N ALA A 41 -2.05 15.11 -5.44
CA ALA A 41 -2.41 15.98 -6.55
C ALA A 41 -3.75 15.58 -7.19
N ASP A 42 -3.97 14.28 -7.40
CA ASP A 42 -5.22 13.77 -7.95
C ASP A 42 -6.43 14.00 -7.02
N LEU A 43 -6.25 13.82 -5.71
CA LEU A 43 -7.29 14.10 -4.72
C LEU A 43 -7.61 15.59 -4.64
N ALA A 44 -6.62 16.46 -4.80
CA ALA A 44 -6.82 17.91 -4.84
C ALA A 44 -7.57 18.33 -6.11
N ALA A 45 -7.20 17.78 -7.28
CA ALA A 45 -7.83 18.10 -8.56
C ALA A 45 -9.25 17.49 -8.70
N ARG A 46 -9.47 16.32 -8.13
CA ARG A 46 -10.72 15.56 -8.23
C ARG A 46 -11.10 15.04 -6.84
N PRO A 47 -11.67 15.87 -5.97
CA PRO A 47 -12.05 15.46 -4.62
C PRO A 47 -12.93 14.20 -4.62
N ALA A 48 -12.72 13.32 -3.64
CA ALA A 48 -13.53 12.13 -3.41
C ALA A 48 -14.16 12.21 -2.03
N ALA A 49 -15.39 11.68 -1.87
CA ALA A 49 -16.09 11.66 -0.59
C ALA A 49 -15.35 10.81 0.46
N ASP A 50 -14.77 9.70 0.03
CA ASP A 50 -13.83 8.90 0.81
C ASP A 50 -12.77 8.27 -0.11
N HIS A 51 -11.63 7.86 0.45
CA HIS A 51 -10.60 7.13 -0.30
C HIS A 51 -9.72 6.23 0.58
N ARG A 52 -9.05 5.26 -0.03
CA ARG A 52 -7.96 4.49 0.60
C ARG A 52 -6.73 4.46 -0.30
N ILE A 53 -5.56 4.48 0.33
CA ILE A 53 -4.29 4.20 -0.34
C ILE A 53 -3.82 2.85 0.19
N ILE A 54 -3.79 1.86 -0.70
CA ILE A 54 -3.46 0.48 -0.39
C ILE A 54 -2.07 0.20 -0.94
N HIS A 55 -1.13 -0.11 -0.06
CA HIS A 55 0.16 -0.64 -0.45
C HIS A 55 0.08 -2.17 -0.46
N VAL A 56 0.45 -2.79 -1.57
CA VAL A 56 0.16 -4.21 -1.83
C VAL A 56 1.21 -5.16 -1.21
N GLY A 57 2.36 -4.64 -0.78
CA GLY A 57 3.42 -5.39 -0.10
C GLY A 57 4.79 -5.22 -0.77
N ASP A 58 5.74 -6.07 -0.38
CA ASP A 58 7.10 -6.14 -0.92
C ASP A 58 7.82 -4.78 -0.83
N TYR A 59 7.88 -4.28 0.41
CA TYR A 59 8.36 -2.94 0.71
C TYR A 59 9.88 -2.81 0.62
N VAL A 60 10.57 -3.90 0.95
CA VAL A 60 12.01 -3.97 1.13
C VAL A 60 12.65 -4.84 0.05
N ASP A 61 13.96 -5.02 0.15
CA ASP A 61 14.85 -5.70 -0.80
C ASP A 61 15.11 -4.91 -2.10
N ARG A 62 16.27 -5.19 -2.72
CA ARG A 62 16.73 -4.75 -4.07
C ARG A 62 16.97 -3.26 -4.28
N GLY A 63 16.16 -2.39 -3.70
CA GLY A 63 16.31 -0.94 -3.85
C GLY A 63 17.35 -0.32 -2.92
N PRO A 64 17.63 0.97 -3.15
CA PRO A 64 18.70 1.67 -2.45
C PRO A 64 18.37 2.07 -1.01
N ASP A 65 17.09 2.11 -0.61
CA ASP A 65 16.65 2.68 0.67
C ASP A 65 15.43 1.97 1.29
N SER A 66 15.62 0.72 1.74
CA SER A 66 14.57 -0.01 2.46
C SER A 66 14.20 0.62 3.80
N ALA A 67 15.15 1.25 4.50
CA ALA A 67 14.89 1.90 5.79
C ALA A 67 13.96 3.12 5.62
N GLY A 68 14.25 3.97 4.63
CA GLY A 68 13.41 5.12 4.30
C GLY A 68 11.98 4.71 3.94
N VAL A 69 11.81 3.64 3.15
CA VAL A 69 10.48 3.09 2.85
C VAL A 69 9.72 2.72 4.13
N VAL A 70 10.32 1.94 5.02
CA VAL A 70 9.67 1.51 6.26
C VAL A 70 9.32 2.71 7.15
N GLU A 71 10.26 3.64 7.35
CA GLU A 71 10.01 4.85 8.14
C GLU A 71 8.87 5.69 7.57
N ARG A 72 8.81 5.85 6.25
CA ARG A 72 7.74 6.56 5.56
C ARG A 72 6.39 5.87 5.78
N LEU A 73 6.31 4.56 5.56
CA LEU A 73 5.07 3.81 5.71
C LEU A 73 4.55 3.83 7.14
N VAL A 74 5.44 3.68 8.14
CA VAL A 74 5.09 3.81 9.56
C VAL A 74 4.50 5.19 9.86
N ARG A 75 5.16 6.25 9.38
CA ARG A 75 4.70 7.63 9.58
C ARG A 75 3.33 7.88 8.92
N LEU A 76 3.18 7.50 7.65
CA LEU A 76 1.96 7.68 6.88
C LEU A 76 0.79 6.95 7.56
N ARG A 77 0.96 5.67 7.90
CA ARG A 77 -0.05 4.87 8.60
C ARG A 77 -0.40 5.42 9.98
N GLY A 78 0.59 5.96 10.70
CA GLY A 78 0.37 6.63 11.99
C GLY A 78 -0.40 7.95 11.87
N SER A 79 -0.30 8.63 10.72
CA SER A 79 -0.94 9.93 10.48
C SER A 79 -2.34 9.83 9.88
N ASP A 80 -2.63 8.77 9.12
CA ASP A 80 -3.89 8.63 8.40
C ASP A 80 -4.35 7.15 8.37
N PRO A 81 -5.50 6.82 9.02
CA PRO A 81 -6.02 5.45 9.05
C PRO A 81 -6.51 4.95 7.68
N ARG A 82 -6.55 5.81 6.66
CA ARG A 82 -6.91 5.45 5.28
C ARG A 82 -5.74 4.81 4.51
N ILE A 83 -4.53 4.85 5.07
CA ILE A 83 -3.36 4.15 4.56
C ILE A 83 -3.38 2.69 5.04
N VAL A 84 -3.46 1.77 4.10
CA VAL A 84 -3.51 0.33 4.36
C VAL A 84 -2.27 -0.32 3.78
N CYS A 85 -1.40 -0.84 4.64
CA CYS A 85 -0.24 -1.62 4.22
C CYS A 85 -0.58 -3.10 4.33
N LEU A 86 -0.71 -3.79 3.19
CA LEU A 86 -0.87 -5.24 3.15
C LEU A 86 0.50 -5.92 3.33
N ARG A 87 0.49 -7.17 3.74
CA ARG A 87 1.73 -7.95 3.83
C ARG A 87 2.00 -8.64 2.51
N GLY A 88 3.13 -8.33 1.89
CA GLY A 88 3.63 -9.03 0.70
C GLY A 88 4.21 -10.41 1.04
N ASN A 89 4.55 -11.17 0.01
CA ASN A 89 5.13 -12.51 0.20
C ASN A 89 6.58 -12.42 0.67
N HIS A 90 7.34 -11.40 0.22
CA HIS A 90 8.71 -11.17 0.70
C HIS A 90 8.72 -10.64 2.14
N ASP A 91 7.74 -9.82 2.51
CA ASP A 91 7.62 -9.31 3.88
C ASP A 91 7.43 -10.45 4.91
N ALA A 92 6.70 -11.51 4.54
CA ALA A 92 6.51 -12.68 5.40
C ALA A 92 7.80 -13.49 5.63
N LEU A 93 8.75 -13.47 4.70
CA LEU A 93 10.02 -14.18 4.82
C LEU A 93 11.03 -13.43 5.72
N MET A 94 10.90 -12.11 5.85
CA MET A 94 11.79 -11.30 6.70
C MET A 94 11.43 -11.42 8.20
N GLU A 95 10.19 -11.79 8.54
CA GLU A 95 9.73 -12.01 9.93
C GLU A 95 10.27 -13.33 10.56
N ASP A 96 10.80 -14.26 9.75
CA ASP A 96 11.26 -15.59 10.17
C ASP A 96 12.77 -15.67 10.50
N PHE A 97 13.49 -14.53 10.48
CA PHE A 97 14.92 -14.43 10.84
C PHE A 97 15.12 -13.79 12.22
#